data_AF-A0A7C1ACP1-F1
#
_entry.id   AF-A0A7C1ACP1-F1
#
_cell.length_a   1.000
_cell.length_b   1.000
_cell.length_c   1.000
_cell.angle_alpha   90.00
_cell.angle_beta   90.00
_cell.angle_gamma   90.00
#
_symmetry.space_group_name_H-M   'P 1'
#
loop_
_entity.id
_entity.type
_entity.pdbx_description
1 polymer ?
#
loop_
_entity_poly.entity_id
_entity_poly.type
_entity_poly.pdbx_seq_one_letter_code
_entity_poly.pdbx_strand_id
1 'polypeptide(L)'
;FRKKGQFVNTVNNSINEVLSRTIMTSLSTLIVVVVLFFFGGEVVHDFALAMIIGILVGTYSSVFVASPIVVEWEAHRPSRFK
;
A
#
# COMPACT_ATOMS: atom_id res chain seq x y z
N PHE A 1 -26.85 8.68 16.88
CA PHE A 1 -26.05 7.62 17.55
C PHE A 1 -25.57 6.61 16.50
N ARG A 2 -24.39 6.83 15.91
CA ARG A 2 -23.81 5.91 14.91
C ARG A 2 -23.14 4.75 15.66
N LYS A 3 -23.66 3.52 15.51
CA LYS A 3 -23.11 2.31 16.14
C LYS A 3 -21.66 2.13 15.66
N LYS A 4 -20.70 1.93 16.58
CA LYS A 4 -19.26 1.73 16.29
C LYS A 4 -19.00 0.74 15.13
N GLY A 5 -19.84 -0.29 14.97
CA GLY A 5 -19.74 -1.25 13.87
C GLY A 5 -19.91 -0.68 12.46
N GLN A 6 -20.65 0.43 12.28
CA GLN A 6 -20.78 1.04 10.94
C GLN A 6 -19.49 1.73 10.49
N PHE A 7 -18.76 2.34 11.41
CA PHE A 7 -17.53 3.04 11.07
C PHE A 7 -16.42 2.06 10.65
N VAL A 8 -16.24 0.96 11.41
CA VAL A 8 -15.28 -0.10 11.08
C VAL A 8 -15.61 -0.74 9.73
N ASN A 9 -16.88 -1.02 9.44
CA ASN A 9 -17.29 -1.56 8.14
C ASN A 9 -17.03 -0.57 7.00
N THR A 10 -17.25 0.73 7.19
CA THR A 10 -16.93 1.73 6.18
C THR A 10 -15.43 1.79 5.90
N VAL A 11 -14.60 1.83 6.94
CA VAL A 11 -13.13 1.83 6.80
C VAL A 11 -12.64 0.56 6.10
N ASN A 12 -13.12 -0.61 6.51
CA ASN A 12 -12.74 -1.87 5.88
C ASN A 12 -13.13 -1.92 4.38
N ASN A 13 -14.33 -1.45 4.04
CA ASN A 13 -14.75 -1.37 2.64
C ASN A 13 -13.89 -0.39 1.84
N SER A 14 -13.60 0.79 2.39
CA SER A 14 -12.74 1.78 1.74
C SER A 14 -11.32 1.25 1.52
N ILE A 15 -10.75 0.53 2.50
CA ILE A 15 -9.44 -0.13 2.36
C ILE A 15 -9.48 -1.15 1.21
N ASN A 16 -10.49 -2.01 1.15
CA ASN A 16 -10.63 -3.01 0.08
C ASN A 16 -10.79 -2.38 -1.32
N GLU A 17 -11.48 -1.24 -1.45
CA GLU A 17 -11.61 -0.54 -2.73
C GLU A 17 -10.28 0.03 -3.22
N VAL A 18 -9.52 0.69 -2.34
CA VAL A 18 -8.22 1.27 -2.73
C VAL A 18 -7.14 0.20 -2.86
N LEU A 19 -7.27 -0.93 -2.17
CA LEU A 19 -6.33 -2.05 -2.22
C LEU A 19 -6.17 -2.58 -3.64
N SER A 20 -7.29 -2.83 -4.35
CA SER A 20 -7.24 -3.31 -5.74
C SER A 20 -6.46 -2.35 -6.64
N ARG A 21 -6.67 -1.03 -6.47
CA ARG A 21 -5.97 -0.01 -7.25
C ARG A 21 -4.47 0.01 -6.92
N THR A 22 -4.12 -0.04 -5.64
CA THR A 22 -2.72 -0.04 -5.18
C THR A 22 -1.95 -1.27 -5.66
N ILE A 23 -2.60 -2.44 -5.65
CA ILE A 23 -1.99 -3.68 -6.17
C ILE A 23 -1.79 -3.56 -7.68
N MET A 24 -2.78 -3.05 -8.42
CA MET A 24 -2.67 -2.90 -9.89
C MET A 24 -1.56 -1.92 -10.31
N THR A 25 -1.39 -0.81 -9.60
CA THR A 25 -0.35 0.18 -9.91
C THR A 25 1.04 -0.27 -9.45
N SER A 26 1.16 -0.92 -8.29
CA SER A 26 2.43 -1.52 -7.86
C SER A 26 2.86 -2.65 -8.79
N LEU A 27 1.96 -3.53 -9.22
CA LEU A 27 2.28 -4.61 -10.14
C LEU A 27 2.71 -4.10 -11.52
N SER A 28 1.99 -3.11 -12.07
CA SER A 28 2.34 -2.56 -13.39
C SER A 28 3.70 -1.86 -13.37
N THR A 29 4.02 -1.11 -12.31
CA THR A 29 5.35 -0.51 -12.13
C THR A 29 6.42 -1.58 -11.95
N LEU A 30 6.15 -2.65 -11.21
CA LEU A 30 7.07 -3.77 -11.03
C LEU A 30 7.41 -4.45 -12.37
N ILE A 31 6.41 -4.66 -13.24
CA ILE A 31 6.62 -5.18 -14.60
C ILE A 31 7.56 -4.26 -15.40
N VAL A 32 7.32 -2.95 -15.38
CA VAL A 32 8.15 -1.98 -16.10
C VAL A 32 9.59 -1.99 -15.59
N VAL A 33 9.78 -1.99 -14.27
CA VAL A 33 11.12 -1.98 -13.67
C VAL A 33 11.86 -3.29 -13.92
N VAL A 34 11.17 -4.44 -13.94
CA VAL A 34 11.76 -5.73 -14.31
C VAL A 34 12.25 -5.71 -15.76
N VAL A 35 11.47 -5.16 -16.69
CA VAL A 35 11.91 -5.00 -18.08
C VAL A 35 13.14 -4.08 -18.14
N LEU A 36 13.15 -2.97 -17.41
CA LEU A 36 14.31 -2.07 -17.33
C LEU A 36 15.54 -2.75 -16.70
N PHE A 37 15.35 -3.64 -15.73
CA PHE A 37 16.45 -4.37 -15.09
C PHE A 37 17.18 -5.31 -16.07
N PHE A 38 16.42 -6.00 -16.92
CA PHE A 38 16.98 -6.93 -17.93
C PHE A 38 17.42 -6.23 -19.23
N PHE A 39 16.72 -5.19 -19.67
CA PHE A 39 16.94 -4.56 -20.99
C PHE A 39 17.48 -3.12 -20.93
N GLY A 40 17.60 -2.51 -19.76
CA GLY A 40 17.97 -1.09 -19.58
C GLY A 40 19.46 -0.76 -19.70
N GLY A 41 20.35 -1.77 -19.69
CA GLY A 41 21.81 -1.58 -19.72
C GLY A 41 22.42 -1.24 -18.36
N GLU A 42 23.75 -1.14 -18.30
CA GLU A 42 24.54 -1.05 -17.05
C GLU A 42 24.13 0.11 -16.14
N VAL A 43 23.91 1.30 -16.70
CA VAL A 43 23.63 2.53 -15.91
C VAL A 43 22.28 2.45 -15.19
N VAL A 44 21.30 1.76 -15.77
CA VAL A 44 19.91 1.72 -15.26
C VAL A 44 19.69 0.49 -14.39
N HIS A 45 20.63 -0.46 -14.40
CA HIS A 45 20.54 -1.72 -13.66
C HIS A 45 20.50 -1.49 -12.14
N ASP A 46 21.43 -0.71 -11.60
CA ASP A 46 21.50 -0.40 -10.17
C ASP A 46 20.28 0.40 -9.70
N PHE A 47 19.80 1.32 -10.55
CA PHE A 47 18.58 2.08 -10.29
C PHE A 47 17.34 1.17 -10.28
N ALA A 48 17.22 0.27 -11.25
CA ALA A 48 16.11 -0.68 -11.33
C ALA A 48 16.11 -1.64 -10.13
N LEU A 49 17.29 -2.09 -9.68
CA LEU A 49 17.43 -2.92 -8.48
C LEU A 49 16.92 -2.18 -7.22
N ALA A 50 17.32 -0.93 -7.03
CA ALA A 50 16.83 -0.09 -5.94
C ALA A 50 15.31 0.12 -6.01
N MET A 51 14.76 0.33 -7.21
CA MET A 51 13.31 0.48 -7.43
C MET A 51 12.54 -0.81 -7.13
N ILE A 52 13.04 -1.99 -7.51
CA ILE A 52 12.40 -3.28 -7.19
C ILE A 52 12.29 -3.45 -5.67
N ILE A 53 13.39 -3.23 -4.95
CA ILE A 53 13.42 -3.34 -3.49
C ILE A 53 12.46 -2.31 -2.87
N GLY A 54 12.50 -1.06 -3.33
CA GLY A 54 11.63 0.01 -2.84
C GLY A 54 10.14 -0.28 -3.05
N ILE A 55 9.76 -0.78 -4.21
CA ILE A 55 8.36 -1.14 -4.52
C ILE A 55 7.92 -2.33 -3.66
N LEU A 56 8.74 -3.38 -3.50
CA LEU A 56 8.40 -4.54 -2.68
C LEU A 56 8.18 -4.16 -1.21
N VAL A 57 9.13 -3.42 -0.61
CA VAL A 57 9.04 -2.97 0.78
C VAL A 57 7.90 -1.96 0.96
N GLY A 58 7.77 -0.99 0.04
CA GLY A 58 6.75 0.05 0.11
C GLY A 58 5.33 -0.48 -0.05
N THR A 59 5.11 -1.44 -0.95
CA THR A 59 3.79 -2.04 -1.20
C THR A 59 3.38 -2.93 -0.02
N TYR A 60 4.30 -3.76 0.47
CA TYR A 60 4.04 -4.60 1.65
C TYR A 60 3.78 -3.75 2.90
N SER A 61 4.62 -2.75 3.17
CA SER A 61 4.47 -1.85 4.32
C SER A 61 3.17 -1.05 4.26
N SER A 62 2.81 -0.48 3.10
CA SER A 62 1.62 0.38 3.00
C SER A 62 0.32 -0.41 3.11
N VAL A 63 0.26 -1.63 2.56
CA VAL A 63 -0.96 -2.45 2.58
C VAL A 63 -1.12 -3.18 3.92
N PHE A 64 -0.06 -3.87 4.37
CA PHE A 64 -0.15 -4.80 5.49
C PHE A 64 0.25 -4.20 6.84
N VAL A 65 1.01 -3.11 6.88
CA VAL A 65 1.44 -2.49 8.14
C VAL A 65 0.62 -1.24 8.47
N ALA A 66 0.34 -0.37 7.50
CA ALA A 66 -0.45 0.84 7.76
C ALA A 66 -1.93 0.55 8.10
N SER A 67 -2.56 -0.40 7.42
CA SER A 67 -3.97 -0.77 7.66
C SER A 67 -4.25 -1.24 9.10
N PRO A 68 -3.52 -2.22 9.67
CA PRO A 68 -3.74 -2.63 11.06
C PRO A 68 -3.29 -1.57 12.08
N ILE A 69 -2.25 -0.79 11.80
CA ILE A 69 -1.84 0.31 12.68
C ILE A 69 -2.95 1.37 12.80
N VAL A 70 -3.62 1.73 11.71
CA VAL A 70 -4.72 2.69 11.74
C VAL A 70 -5.90 2.14 12.55
N VAL A 71 -6.24 0.85 12.39
CA VAL A 71 -7.30 0.18 13.16
C VAL A 71 -6.96 0.14 14.65
N GLU A 72 -5.73 -0.22 15.01
CA GLU A 72 -5.22 -0.26 16.39
C GLU A 72 -5.18 1.15 17.02
N TRP A 73 -4.79 2.15 16.24
CA TRP A 73 -4.70 3.54 16.69
C TRP A 73 -6.08 4.14 16.97
N GLU A 74 -7.07 3.85 16.14
CA GLU A 74 -8.48 4.22 16.39
C GLU A 74 -9.09 3.48 17.58
N ALA A 75 -8.70 2.23 17.81
CA ALA A 75 -9.15 1.47 18.98
C ALA A 75 -8.65 2.11 20.29
N HIS A 76 -7.40 2.61 20.31
CA HIS A 76 -6.77 3.20 21.50
C HIS A 76 -7.03 4.70 21.67
N ARG A 77 -7.23 5.45 20.60
CA ARG A 77 -7.64 6.85 20.63
C ARG A 77 -8.82 7.03 19.67
N PRO A 78 -10.07 6.92 20.14
CA PRO A 78 -11.22 7.33 19.34
C PRO A 78 -11.10 8.83 19.13
N SER A 79 -10.43 9.24 18.05
CA SER A 79 -10.35 10.63 17.66
C SER A 79 -11.78 11.06 17.40
N ARG A 80 -12.30 11.86 18.34
CA ARG A 80 -13.54 12.64 18.21
C ARG A 80 -13.39 13.59 17.02
N PHE A 81 -13.45 13.06 15.80
CA PHE A 81 -13.75 13.88 14.65
C PHE A 81 -15.27 14.01 14.60
N LYS A 82 -15.66 15.25 14.91
CA LYS A 82 -17.02 15.77 14.99
C LYS A 82 -17.73 15.64 13.65
#